data_AF-A0A5M8PX51-F1
#
_entry.id   AF-A0A5M8PX51-F1
#
_cell.length_a   1.000
_cell.length_b   1.000
_cell.length_c   1.000
_cell.angle_alpha   90.00
_cell.angle_beta   90.00
_cell.angle_gamma   90.00
#
_symmetry.space_group_name_H-M   'P 1'
#
loop_
_entity.id
_entity.type
_entity.pdbx_description
1 polymer ?
#
loop_
_entity_poly.entity_id
_entity_poly.type
_entity_poly.pdbx_seq_one_letter_code
_entity_poly.pdbx_strand_id
1 'polypeptide(L)'
;MTLEELGLKYETQEIRISKNEQKGDWYLRINPNGRIPPIVDRTPTADGRSQEKRVFEGAAITLYLRAKYDPNHKLSYPYDTDKYWQVVEWLTWMQSGIGPMQGQANHFYRYAPEEIEYGIQRYQTETKRLHHVLEDRLKEQEEGNCTAANTTASHAWPEGLMSKLGESNVGERGPWIVGDKFTIADLACFSWVIGTSGLGWMSSISSVPVHG
;
A
#
# COMPACT_ATOMS: atom_id res chain seq x y z
N MET A 1 6.04 -4.93 -6.23
CA MET A 1 6.60 -3.57 -6.28
C MET A 1 7.89 -3.45 -5.47
N THR A 2 7.90 -3.58 -4.13
CA THR A 2 9.13 -3.43 -3.34
C THR A 2 10.31 -4.30 -3.82
N LEU A 3 10.05 -5.57 -4.18
CA LEU A 3 11.09 -6.46 -4.73
C LEU A 3 11.70 -5.91 -6.03
N GLU A 4 10.87 -5.37 -6.94
CA GLU A 4 11.29 -4.77 -8.20
C GLU A 4 12.10 -3.49 -7.98
N GLU A 5 11.62 -2.61 -7.10
CA GLU A 5 12.31 -1.36 -6.78
C GLU A 5 13.70 -1.60 -6.17
N LEU A 6 13.88 -2.70 -5.46
CA LEU A 6 15.17 -3.11 -4.90
C LEU A 6 16.01 -3.95 -5.89
N GLY A 7 15.51 -4.21 -7.09
CA GLY A 7 16.20 -5.00 -8.11
C GLY A 7 16.45 -6.45 -7.68
N LEU A 8 15.59 -7.00 -6.82
CA LEU A 8 15.77 -8.34 -6.27
C LEU A 8 15.25 -9.39 -7.27
N LYS A 9 15.99 -10.48 -7.43
CA LYS A 9 15.50 -11.65 -8.16
C LYS A 9 14.52 -12.42 -7.29
N TYR A 10 13.37 -12.75 -7.84
CA TYR A 10 12.35 -13.52 -7.15
C TYR A 10 11.58 -14.41 -8.12
N GLU A 11 10.91 -15.41 -7.56
CA GLU A 11 9.96 -16.26 -8.26
C GLU A 11 8.57 -16.02 -7.65
N THR A 12 7.54 -16.04 -8.50
CA THR A 12 6.16 -15.91 -8.04
C THR A 12 5.44 -17.23 -8.24
N GLN A 13 4.72 -17.67 -7.21
CA GLN A 13 3.79 -18.79 -7.31
C GLN A 13 2.36 -18.26 -7.23
N GLU A 14 1.56 -18.53 -8.26
CA GLU A 14 0.14 -18.20 -8.26
C GLU A 14 -0.60 -19.07 -7.23
N ILE A 15 -1.51 -18.45 -6.47
CA ILE A 15 -2.33 -19.13 -5.46
C ILE A 15 -3.80 -18.96 -5.84
N ARG A 16 -4.50 -20.06 -6.10
CA ARG A 16 -5.92 -20.03 -6.49
C ARG A 16 -6.81 -19.92 -5.26
N ILE A 17 -7.15 -18.68 -4.91
CA ILE A 17 -8.00 -18.36 -3.76
C ILE A 17 -9.38 -19.03 -3.87
N SER A 18 -9.95 -19.11 -5.08
CA SER A 18 -11.24 -19.77 -5.35
C SER A 18 -11.22 -21.28 -5.08
N LYS A 19 -10.04 -21.91 -5.07
CA LYS A 19 -9.86 -23.33 -4.73
C LYS A 19 -9.34 -23.55 -3.30
N ASN A 20 -9.26 -22.49 -2.49
CA ASN A 20 -8.73 -22.54 -1.13
C ASN A 20 -7.30 -23.09 -1.00
N GLU A 21 -6.44 -22.92 -2.02
CA GLU A 21 -5.04 -23.39 -1.96
C GLU A 21 -4.26 -22.79 -0.79
N GLN A 22 -4.55 -21.54 -0.42
CA GLN A 22 -3.98 -20.83 0.74
C GLN A 22 -4.34 -21.46 2.10
N LYS A 23 -5.21 -22.47 2.13
CA LYS A 23 -5.61 -23.21 3.33
C LYS A 23 -4.96 -24.60 3.41
N GLY A 24 -4.20 -25.03 2.40
CA GLY A 24 -3.48 -26.29 2.45
C GLY A 24 -2.31 -26.26 3.46
N ASP A 25 -2.00 -27.41 4.05
CA ASP A 25 -0.96 -27.54 5.09
C ASP A 25 0.39 -26.97 4.67
N TRP A 26 0.76 -27.13 3.39
CA TRP A 26 2.02 -26.61 2.87
C TRP A 26 2.09 -25.08 2.89
N TYR A 27 0.97 -24.41 2.62
CA TYR A 27 0.86 -22.97 2.64
C TYR A 27 0.80 -22.46 4.08
N LEU A 28 0.04 -23.14 4.95
CA LEU A 28 -0.08 -22.77 6.36
C LEU A 28 1.25 -22.90 7.13
N ARG A 29 2.15 -23.81 6.70
CA ARG A 29 3.54 -23.84 7.20
C ARG A 29 4.35 -22.60 6.83
N ILE A 30 3.97 -21.86 5.79
CA ILE A 30 4.59 -20.60 5.37
C ILE A 30 3.90 -19.42 6.03
N ASN A 31 2.57 -19.37 5.96
CA ASN A 31 1.75 -18.33 6.54
C ASN A 31 0.56 -18.94 7.31
N PRO A 32 0.58 -18.94 8.66
CA PRO A 32 -0.50 -19.49 9.45
C PRO A 32 -1.83 -18.72 9.30
N ASN A 33 -1.80 -17.45 8.86
CA ASN A 33 -3.01 -16.68 8.55
C ASN A 33 -3.75 -17.24 7.31
N GLY A 34 -3.04 -17.96 6.44
CA GLY A 34 -3.60 -18.52 5.20
C GLY A 34 -4.18 -17.44 4.29
N ARG A 35 -3.42 -16.34 4.11
CA ARG A 35 -3.74 -15.19 3.25
C ARG A 35 -2.50 -14.79 2.44
N ILE A 36 -2.70 -14.28 1.23
CA ILE A 36 -1.62 -13.65 0.46
C ILE A 36 -1.38 -12.21 0.94
N PRO A 37 -0.18 -11.64 0.74
CA PRO A 37 1.05 -12.31 0.31
C PRO A 37 1.92 -12.78 1.51
N PRO A 38 2.54 -13.96 1.41
CA PRO A 38 3.78 -14.26 2.11
C PRO A 38 4.99 -14.29 1.15
N ILE A 39 6.19 -14.19 1.71
CA ILE A 39 7.45 -14.49 1.00
C ILE A 39 8.26 -15.55 1.75
N VAL A 40 9.09 -16.27 1.00
CA VAL A 40 10.13 -17.15 1.53
C VAL A 40 11.47 -16.69 0.98
N ASP A 41 12.30 -16.14 1.85
CA ASP A 41 13.65 -15.74 1.51
C ASP A 41 14.61 -16.92 1.75
N ARG A 42 15.21 -17.37 0.65
CA ARG A 42 16.16 -18.49 0.59
C ARG A 42 17.60 -18.02 0.33
N THR A 43 17.87 -16.73 0.44
CA THR A 43 19.19 -16.17 0.15
C THR A 43 20.19 -16.64 1.22
N PRO A 44 21.29 -17.31 0.82
CA PRO A 44 22.34 -17.74 1.74
C PRO A 44 22.91 -16.57 2.55
N THR A 45 23.13 -16.78 3.84
CA THR A 45 23.94 -15.88 4.66
C THR A 45 25.42 -16.05 4.30
N ALA A 46 26.25 -15.04 4.60
CA ALA A 46 27.69 -15.06 4.28
C ALA A 46 28.44 -16.25 4.92
N ASP A 47 27.90 -16.83 6.00
CA ASP A 47 28.43 -18.01 6.67
C ASP A 47 27.85 -19.34 6.15
N GLY A 48 26.99 -19.32 5.13
CA GLY A 48 26.37 -20.49 4.51
C GLY A 48 25.32 -21.20 5.38
N ARG A 49 24.90 -20.61 6.52
CA ARG A 49 24.04 -21.27 7.51
C ARG A 49 22.56 -20.92 7.42
N SER A 50 22.12 -20.17 6.40
CA SER A 50 20.77 -19.61 6.43
C SER A 50 19.69 -20.70 6.40
N GLN A 51 18.78 -20.63 7.39
CA GLN A 51 17.47 -21.25 7.28
C GLN A 51 16.54 -20.35 6.46
N GLU A 52 15.57 -20.95 5.76
CA GLU A 52 14.54 -20.22 5.04
C GLU A 52 13.85 -19.20 5.96
N LYS A 53 13.83 -17.92 5.59
CA LYS A 53 13.10 -16.89 6.34
C LYS A 53 11.72 -16.71 5.72
N ARG A 54 10.68 -17.06 6.48
CA ARG A 54 9.27 -16.90 6.08
C ARG A 54 8.73 -15.62 6.70
N VAL A 55 8.11 -14.77 5.88
CA VAL A 55 7.52 -13.50 6.32
C VAL A 55 6.16 -13.34 5.65
N PHE A 56 5.14 -13.02 6.43
CA PHE A 56 3.80 -12.68 5.95
C PHE A 56 3.38 -11.33 6.52
N GLU A 57 2.25 -10.79 6.04
CA GLU A 57 1.81 -9.39 6.20
C GLU A 57 2.60 -8.39 5.35
N GLY A 58 1.88 -7.59 4.56
CA GLY A 58 2.48 -6.70 3.57
C GLY A 58 3.46 -5.68 4.16
N ALA A 59 3.12 -5.05 5.28
CA ALA A 59 4.03 -4.10 5.93
C ALA A 59 5.25 -4.81 6.53
N ALA A 60 5.07 -5.98 7.16
CA ALA A 60 6.17 -6.75 7.74
C ALA A 60 7.15 -7.24 6.65
N ILE A 61 6.63 -7.72 5.51
CA ILE A 61 7.43 -8.09 4.34
C ILE A 61 8.25 -6.90 3.88
N THR A 62 7.63 -5.73 3.74
CA THR A 62 8.31 -4.54 3.23
C THR A 62 9.38 -4.02 4.20
N LEU A 63 9.11 -4.03 5.50
CA LEU A 63 10.10 -3.70 6.55
C LEU A 63 11.27 -4.69 6.56
N TYR A 64 10.98 -5.99 6.37
CA TYR A 64 12.02 -7.02 6.25
C TYR A 64 12.91 -6.78 5.03
N LEU A 65 12.31 -6.55 3.86
CA LEU A 65 13.05 -6.29 2.62
C LEU A 65 13.91 -5.04 2.75
N ARG A 66 13.37 -3.97 3.33
CA ARG A 66 14.12 -2.75 3.65
C ARG A 66 15.33 -3.05 4.55
N ALA A 67 15.12 -3.79 5.63
CA ALA A 67 16.19 -4.06 6.60
C ALA A 67 17.34 -4.89 6.01
N LYS A 68 17.03 -5.83 5.10
CA LYS A 68 18.02 -6.76 4.55
C LYS A 68 18.62 -6.29 3.22
N TYR A 69 17.85 -5.60 2.38
CA TYR A 69 18.19 -5.36 0.98
C TYR A 69 18.20 -3.88 0.58
N ASP A 70 17.93 -2.95 1.50
CA ASP A 70 18.01 -1.51 1.25
C ASP A 70 19.08 -0.80 2.11
N PRO A 71 20.36 -1.24 2.08
CA PRO A 71 21.40 -0.69 2.95
C PRO A 71 21.74 0.77 2.63
N ASN A 72 21.47 1.22 1.41
CA ASN A 72 21.72 2.59 0.94
C ASN A 72 20.49 3.49 1.11
N HIS A 73 19.43 3.00 1.75
CA HIS A 73 18.22 3.77 2.00
C HIS A 73 17.59 4.34 0.72
N LYS A 74 17.54 3.55 -0.36
CA LYS A 74 16.88 3.89 -1.62
C LYS A 74 15.38 4.12 -1.42
N LEU A 75 14.71 3.27 -0.65
CA LEU A 75 13.26 3.30 -0.39
C LEU A 75 12.92 3.56 1.08
N SER A 76 13.91 3.93 1.89
CA SER A 76 13.77 4.01 3.33
C SER A 76 14.62 5.12 3.93
N TYR A 77 14.51 5.28 5.25
CA TYR A 77 15.39 6.15 6.04
C TYR A 77 16.17 5.31 7.05
N PRO A 78 17.31 5.81 7.58
CA PRO A 78 18.07 5.12 8.62
C PRO A 78 17.20 4.79 9.83
N TYR A 79 17.43 3.62 10.42
CA TYR A 79 16.68 3.18 11.60
C TYR A 79 16.77 4.22 12.73
N ASP A 80 15.68 4.37 13.47
CA ASP A 80 15.55 5.27 14.62
C ASP A 80 15.68 6.77 14.31
N THR A 81 15.58 7.16 13.04
CA THR A 81 15.38 8.57 12.67
C THR A 81 13.90 8.95 12.72
N ASP A 82 13.60 10.24 12.89
CA ASP A 82 12.21 10.74 12.85
C ASP A 82 11.48 10.32 11.57
N LYS A 83 12.15 10.41 10.42
CA LYS A 83 11.60 10.00 9.13
C LYS A 83 11.35 8.49 9.05
N TYR A 84 12.19 7.67 9.70
CA TYR A 84 11.93 6.23 9.79
C TYR A 84 10.64 5.94 10.56
N TRP A 85 10.43 6.60 11.71
CA TRP A 85 9.22 6.41 12.50
C TRP A 85 7.98 6.93 11.79
N GLN A 86 8.07 8.04 11.04
CA GLN A 86 6.98 8.50 10.16
C GLN A 86 6.64 7.45 9.08
N VAL A 87 7.64 6.82 8.44
CA VAL A 87 7.37 5.73 7.48
C VAL A 87 6.63 4.56 8.14
N VAL A 88 7.05 4.16 9.35
CA VAL A 88 6.39 3.09 10.11
C VAL A 88 4.95 3.47 10.48
N GLU A 89 4.72 4.72 10.87
CA GLU A 89 3.39 5.27 11.16
C GLU A 89 2.46 5.13 9.95
N TRP A 90 2.86 5.63 8.78
CA TRP A 90 2.05 5.56 7.55
C TRP A 90 1.85 4.14 7.04
N LEU A 91 2.85 3.25 7.18
CA LEU A 91 2.69 1.82 6.88
C LEU A 91 1.63 1.18 7.77
N THR A 92 1.66 1.48 9.07
CA THR A 92 0.72 0.93 10.06
C THR A 92 -0.67 1.51 9.86
N TRP A 93 -0.77 2.81 9.58
CA TRP A 93 -2.02 3.49 9.25
C TRP A 93 -2.68 2.90 8.01
N MET A 94 -1.92 2.64 6.95
CA MET A 94 -2.43 1.98 5.75
C MET A 94 -2.95 0.57 6.07
N GLN A 95 -2.13 -0.24 6.74
CA GLN A 95 -2.44 -1.64 7.02
C GLN A 95 -3.64 -1.82 7.95
N SER A 96 -3.84 -0.90 8.90
CA SER A 96 -4.94 -0.95 9.88
C SER A 96 -6.16 -0.12 9.48
N GLY A 97 -5.98 0.89 8.63
CA GLY A 97 -7.02 1.81 8.17
C GLY A 97 -7.48 1.47 6.76
N ILE A 98 -6.77 1.97 5.74
CA ILE A 98 -7.19 1.91 4.33
C ILE A 98 -7.55 0.47 3.91
N GLY A 99 -6.62 -0.48 4.09
CA GLY A 99 -6.78 -1.83 3.55
C GLY A 99 -8.05 -2.53 4.07
N PRO A 100 -8.23 -2.63 5.40
CA PRO A 100 -9.44 -3.21 5.98
C PRO A 100 -10.71 -2.46 5.58
N MET A 101 -10.73 -1.13 5.65
CA MET A 101 -11.95 -0.36 5.38
C MET A 101 -12.40 -0.48 3.92
N GLN A 102 -11.45 -0.47 2.98
CA GLN A 102 -11.75 -0.73 1.57
C GLN A 102 -12.23 -2.17 1.34
N GLY A 103 -11.61 -3.15 2.00
CA GLY A 103 -12.03 -4.55 1.94
C GLY A 103 -13.49 -4.73 2.38
N GLN A 104 -13.88 -4.09 3.48
CA GLN A 104 -15.25 -4.11 3.96
C GLN A 104 -16.21 -3.36 3.03
N ALA A 105 -15.83 -2.17 2.53
CA ALA A 105 -16.64 -1.42 1.57
C ALA A 105 -16.94 -2.27 0.33
N ASN A 106 -15.93 -2.95 -0.20
CA ASN A 106 -16.08 -3.83 -1.36
C ASN A 106 -16.93 -5.08 -1.04
N HIS A 107 -16.80 -5.65 0.16
CA HIS A 107 -17.63 -6.77 0.59
C HIS A 107 -19.12 -6.39 0.61
N PHE A 108 -19.49 -5.33 1.33
CA PHE A 108 -20.90 -4.91 1.42
C PHE A 108 -21.48 -4.45 0.09
N TYR A 109 -20.66 -3.84 -0.78
CA TYR A 109 -21.11 -3.36 -2.07
C TYR A 109 -21.26 -4.45 -3.14
N ARG A 110 -20.41 -5.49 -3.13
CA ARG A 110 -20.34 -6.47 -4.24
C ARG A 110 -20.61 -7.92 -3.87
N TYR A 111 -20.34 -8.31 -2.64
CA TYR A 111 -20.26 -9.72 -2.25
C TYR A 111 -21.24 -10.12 -1.16
N ALA A 112 -21.79 -9.15 -0.43
CA ALA A 112 -22.85 -9.44 0.54
C ALA A 112 -24.04 -10.07 -0.19
N PRO A 113 -24.67 -11.13 0.37
CA PRO A 113 -25.78 -11.82 -0.27
C PRO A 113 -27.04 -10.95 -0.36
N GLU A 114 -27.13 -9.91 0.47
CA GLU A 114 -28.21 -8.95 0.53
C GLU A 114 -27.62 -7.54 0.60
N GLU A 115 -28.36 -6.58 0.07
CA GLU A 115 -27.98 -5.16 0.13
C GLU A 115 -28.26 -4.60 1.53
N ILE A 116 -27.20 -4.16 2.20
CA ILE A 116 -27.27 -3.58 3.55
C ILE A 116 -26.78 -2.14 3.46
N GLU A 117 -27.69 -1.21 3.20
CA GLU A 117 -27.38 0.20 2.93
C GLU A 117 -26.50 0.82 4.03
N TYR A 118 -26.81 0.56 5.30
CA TYR A 118 -25.98 1.04 6.42
C TYR A 118 -24.54 0.53 6.34
N GLY A 119 -24.33 -0.75 5.98
CA GLY A 119 -23.02 -1.36 5.86
C GLY A 119 -22.22 -0.72 4.71
N ILE A 120 -22.87 -0.54 3.56
CA ILE A 120 -22.28 0.14 2.40
C ILE A 120 -21.87 1.57 2.80
N GLN A 121 -22.81 2.39 3.28
CA GLN A 121 -22.55 3.79 3.63
C GLN A 121 -21.45 3.93 4.68
N ARG A 122 -21.45 3.09 5.73
CA ARG A 122 -20.47 3.13 6.80
C ARG A 122 -19.04 2.99 6.28
N TYR A 123 -18.76 1.92 5.53
CA TYR A 123 -17.39 1.62 5.09
C TYR A 123 -16.96 2.48 3.89
N GLN A 124 -17.90 2.91 3.03
CA GLN A 124 -17.59 3.87 1.99
C GLN A 124 -17.24 5.26 2.56
N THR A 125 -17.99 5.72 3.58
CA THR A 125 -17.72 7.00 4.25
C THR A 125 -16.36 7.00 4.93
N GLU A 126 -16.04 5.93 5.67
CA GLU A 126 -14.74 5.80 6.31
C GLU A 126 -13.60 5.69 5.28
N THR A 127 -13.82 4.95 4.19
CA THR A 127 -12.85 4.89 3.08
C THR A 127 -12.57 6.29 2.51
N LYS A 128 -13.61 7.11 2.27
CA LYS A 128 -13.45 8.50 1.80
C LYS A 128 -12.66 9.35 2.79
N ARG A 129 -12.99 9.26 4.09
CA ARG A 129 -12.28 9.99 5.14
C ARG A 129 -10.79 9.65 5.16
N LEU A 130 -10.42 8.37 5.01
CA LEU A 130 -9.03 7.95 4.96
C LEU A 130 -8.30 8.45 3.70
N HIS A 131 -8.98 8.50 2.55
CA HIS A 131 -8.39 9.14 1.36
C HIS A 131 -8.17 10.63 1.56
N HIS A 132 -9.09 11.35 2.21
CA HIS A 132 -8.88 12.76 2.55
C HIS A 132 -7.66 12.96 3.47
N VAL A 133 -7.41 12.06 4.43
CA VAL A 133 -6.20 12.13 5.27
C VAL A 133 -4.92 11.97 4.43
N LEU A 134 -4.90 11.04 3.48
CA LEU A 134 -3.75 10.85 2.58
C LEU A 134 -3.56 12.05 1.64
N GLU A 135 -4.65 12.58 1.12
CA GLU A 135 -4.69 13.77 0.26
C GLU A 135 -4.15 15.01 1.00
N ASP A 136 -4.65 15.29 2.19
CA ASP A 136 -4.20 16.43 3.01
C ASP A 136 -2.72 16.29 3.37
N ARG A 137 -2.26 15.06 3.65
CA ARG A 137 -0.85 14.78 3.86
C ARG A 137 0.00 15.12 2.64
N LEU A 138 -0.41 14.71 1.44
CA LEU A 138 0.35 14.96 0.22
C LEU A 138 0.39 16.45 -0.11
N LYS A 139 -0.71 17.19 0.12
CA LYS A 139 -0.74 18.66 0.02
C LYS A 139 0.21 19.33 0.99
N GLU A 140 0.21 18.92 2.26
CA GLU A 140 1.19 19.43 3.24
C GLU A 140 2.63 19.22 2.78
N GLN A 141 2.91 18.09 2.12
CA GLN A 141 4.24 17.80 1.57
C GLN A 141 4.55 18.62 0.32
N GLU A 142 3.56 18.96 -0.49
CA GLU A 142 3.71 19.87 -1.65
C GLU A 142 3.95 21.31 -1.19
N GLU A 143 3.14 21.79 -0.25
CA GLU A 143 3.24 23.13 0.35
C GLU A 143 4.54 23.30 1.17
N GLY A 144 4.95 22.26 1.92
CA GLY A 144 6.21 22.25 2.67
C GLY A 144 7.45 22.17 1.77
N ASN A 145 7.34 21.61 0.56
CA ASN A 145 8.40 21.52 -0.45
C ASN A 145 8.35 22.66 -1.49
N CYS A 146 7.65 23.77 -1.20
CA CYS A 146 7.41 24.89 -2.12
C CYS A 146 8.65 25.46 -2.81
N THR A 147 8.98 24.88 -3.97
CA THR A 147 9.00 25.61 -5.23
C THR A 147 8.14 24.86 -6.25
N ALA A 148 7.02 25.47 -6.62
CA ALA A 148 6.18 25.18 -7.79
C ALA A 148 5.15 24.02 -7.72
N ALA A 149 3.97 24.28 -7.15
CA ALA A 149 2.70 24.28 -7.91
C ALA A 149 1.51 24.66 -6.99
N ASN A 150 0.79 25.72 -7.35
CA ASN A 150 -0.49 26.09 -6.75
C ASN A 150 -1.60 25.19 -7.33
N THR A 151 -2.21 24.27 -6.59
CA THR A 151 -3.59 23.84 -6.92
C THR A 151 -4.43 23.34 -5.73
N THR A 152 -5.74 23.56 -5.87
CA THR A 152 -6.87 23.11 -5.05
C THR A 152 -7.25 21.63 -5.28
N ALA A 153 -7.84 21.04 -4.24
CA ALA A 153 -8.19 19.65 -3.93
C ALA A 153 -8.89 18.74 -4.98
N SER A 154 -8.98 19.12 -6.25
CA SER A 154 -9.40 18.24 -7.36
C SER A 154 -8.24 17.79 -8.25
N HIS A 155 -7.03 18.30 -8.00
CA HIS A 155 -5.84 18.11 -8.84
C HIS A 155 -4.59 17.61 -8.08
N ALA A 156 -4.70 17.15 -6.83
CA ALA A 156 -3.54 16.61 -6.10
C ALA A 156 -2.94 15.33 -6.70
N TRP A 157 -3.53 14.86 -7.79
CA TRP A 157 -2.91 13.95 -8.72
C TRP A 157 -2.41 14.77 -9.89
N PRO A 158 -1.09 14.97 -10.06
CA PRO A 158 -0.56 15.49 -11.31
C PRO A 158 -1.13 14.65 -12.45
N GLU A 159 -1.68 15.29 -13.48
CA GLU A 159 -2.09 14.59 -14.70
C GLU A 159 -0.93 13.70 -15.17
N GLY A 160 -1.17 12.39 -15.26
CA GLY A 160 -0.17 11.41 -15.66
C GLY A 160 0.51 10.62 -14.54
N LEU A 161 0.27 10.94 -13.25
CA LEU A 161 0.76 10.06 -12.17
C LEU A 161 0.09 8.68 -12.28
N MET A 162 -1.22 8.63 -12.54
CA MET A 162 -1.98 7.39 -12.81
C MET A 162 -1.41 6.57 -13.97
N SER A 163 -0.85 7.20 -15.02
CA SER A 163 -0.20 6.50 -16.13
C SER A 163 1.22 6.00 -15.81
N LYS A 164 1.85 6.53 -14.76
CA LYS A 164 3.14 6.07 -14.21
C LYS A 164 2.98 5.06 -13.07
N LEU A 165 1.74 4.75 -12.64
CA LEU A 165 1.50 3.78 -11.58
C LEU A 165 1.81 2.36 -12.10
N GLY A 166 2.86 1.76 -11.55
CA GLY A 166 3.45 0.51 -12.04
C GLY A 166 4.86 0.69 -12.60
N GLU A 167 5.30 1.93 -12.79
CA GLU A 167 6.67 2.30 -13.13
C GLU A 167 7.45 2.73 -11.87
N SER A 168 8.79 2.65 -11.92
CA SER A 168 9.63 3.08 -10.81
C SER A 168 9.65 4.59 -10.71
N ASN A 169 9.17 5.11 -9.58
CA ASN A 169 9.20 6.54 -9.28
C ASN A 169 10.40 6.95 -8.41
N VAL A 170 11.38 6.05 -8.26
CA VAL A 170 12.58 6.34 -7.46
C VAL A 170 13.43 7.37 -8.17
N GLY A 171 13.69 8.48 -7.47
CA GLY A 171 14.47 9.61 -7.99
C GLY A 171 13.62 10.70 -8.66
N GLU A 172 12.30 10.53 -8.76
CA GLU A 172 11.39 11.61 -9.15
C GLU A 172 11.20 12.63 -8.01
N ARG A 173 10.78 13.86 -8.37
CA ARG A 173 10.40 14.88 -7.39
C ARG A 173 8.96 14.62 -6.90
N GLY A 174 8.73 14.90 -5.61
CA GLY A 174 7.46 14.65 -4.91
C GLY A 174 6.29 15.54 -5.35
N PRO A 175 5.16 15.50 -4.62
CA PRO A 175 5.08 15.18 -3.19
C PRO A 175 5.11 13.67 -2.86
N TRP A 176 5.75 13.33 -1.73
CA TRP A 176 5.83 11.98 -1.15
C TRP A 176 5.24 11.95 0.25
N ILE A 177 4.74 10.82 0.73
CA ILE A 177 4.08 10.71 2.05
C ILE A 177 5.05 11.09 3.18
N VAL A 178 6.32 10.73 3.07
CA VAL A 178 7.34 11.04 4.07
C VAL A 178 8.57 11.68 3.43
N GLY A 179 8.80 12.94 3.75
CA GLY A 179 10.05 13.63 3.42
C GLY A 179 10.14 14.00 1.95
N ASP A 180 11.34 13.85 1.41
CA ASP A 180 11.76 14.39 0.11
C ASP A 180 11.95 13.32 -0.96
N LYS A 181 11.67 12.04 -0.66
CA LYS A 181 11.80 10.93 -1.61
C LYS A 181 10.70 9.88 -1.47
N PHE A 182 10.51 9.14 -2.55
CA PHE A 182 9.65 7.96 -2.59
C PHE A 182 10.14 6.85 -1.65
N THR A 183 9.23 6.28 -0.86
CA THR A 183 9.55 5.28 0.15
C THR A 183 8.62 4.07 0.10
N ILE A 184 8.90 3.10 0.97
CA ILE A 184 8.00 1.99 1.26
C ILE A 184 6.61 2.40 1.77
N ALA A 185 6.44 3.59 2.38
CA ALA A 185 5.12 4.08 2.77
C ALA A 185 4.26 4.42 1.55
N ASP A 186 4.85 5.07 0.55
CA ASP A 186 4.21 5.41 -0.73
C ASP A 186 3.79 4.15 -1.48
N LEU A 187 4.72 3.19 -1.62
CA LEU A 187 4.46 1.88 -2.24
C LEU A 187 3.27 1.16 -1.60
N ALA A 188 3.22 1.18 -0.27
CA ALA A 188 2.20 0.51 0.51
C ALA A 188 0.82 1.18 0.35
N CYS A 189 0.75 2.51 0.45
CA CYS A 189 -0.50 3.26 0.31
C CYS A 189 -1.05 3.20 -1.12
N PHE A 190 -0.21 3.45 -2.12
CA PHE A 190 -0.66 3.55 -3.51
C PHE A 190 -1.16 2.21 -4.07
N SER A 191 -0.65 1.08 -3.58
CA SER A 191 -1.15 -0.24 -3.98
C SER A 191 -2.65 -0.43 -3.72
N TRP A 192 -3.19 0.16 -2.65
CA TRP A 192 -4.62 0.11 -2.32
C TRP A 192 -5.44 1.17 -3.06
N VAL A 193 -4.87 2.36 -3.25
CA VAL A 193 -5.54 3.46 -3.96
C VAL A 193 -5.73 3.15 -5.45
N ILE A 194 -4.76 2.49 -6.08
CA ILE A 194 -4.87 1.98 -7.46
C ILE A 194 -6.01 0.96 -7.56
N GLY A 195 -6.04 0.02 -6.62
CA GLY A 195 -7.07 -1.01 -6.55
C GLY A 195 -8.48 -0.42 -6.55
N THR A 196 -8.70 0.70 -5.84
CA THR A 196 -10.00 1.37 -5.80
C THR A 196 -10.40 2.10 -7.09
N SER A 197 -9.43 2.69 -7.79
CA SER A 197 -9.68 3.47 -9.01
C SER A 197 -10.17 2.59 -10.16
N GLY A 198 -9.66 1.35 -10.26
CA GLY A 198 -10.11 0.36 -11.25
C GLY A 198 -11.46 -0.29 -10.92
N LEU A 199 -12.03 -0.06 -9.73
CA LEU A 199 -13.29 -0.67 -9.29
C LEU A 199 -14.54 0.15 -9.67
N GLY A 200 -14.42 1.25 -10.43
CA GLY A 200 -15.56 1.98 -11.04
C GLY A 200 -16.61 2.60 -10.11
N TRP A 201 -16.49 2.40 -8.79
CA TRP A 201 -17.43 2.91 -7.78
C TRP A 201 -17.07 4.32 -7.30
N MET A 202 -15.80 4.74 -7.43
CA MET A 202 -15.42 6.13 -7.19
C MET A 202 -16.03 7.09 -8.23
N SER A 203 -16.18 6.65 -9.48
CA SER A 203 -16.89 7.41 -10.53
C SER A 203 -18.41 7.52 -10.33
N SER A 204 -19.04 6.62 -9.56
CA SER A 204 -20.46 6.70 -9.19
C SER A 204 -20.70 7.44 -7.87
N ILE A 205 -19.63 7.80 -7.16
CA ILE A 205 -19.67 8.50 -5.88
C ILE A 205 -19.61 10.03 -6.05
N SER A 206 -18.96 10.50 -7.12
CA SER A 206 -18.92 11.91 -7.51
C SER A 206 -20.29 12.45 -7.97
N SER A 207 -21.30 11.58 -8.14
CA SER A 207 -22.65 11.95 -8.57
C SER A 207 -23.71 11.99 -7.47
N VAL A 208 -23.34 11.91 -6.18
CA VAL A 208 -24.31 12.15 -5.10
C VAL A 208 -24.45 13.65 -4.90
N PRO A 209 -25.61 14.28 -5.22
CA PRO A 209 -25.78 15.71 -5.01
C PRO A 209 -25.81 15.97 -3.51
N VAL A 210 -24.88 16.79 -3.04
CA VAL A 210 -24.98 17.42 -1.72
C VAL A 210 -26.10 18.44 -1.84
N HIS A 211 -27.32 18.06 -1.50
CA HIS A 211 -28.38 19.04 -1.29
C HIS A 211 -28.13 19.75 0.05
N GLY A 212 -28.03 21.08 -0.03
CA GLY A 212 -27.93 21.98 1.11
C GLY A 212 -29.28 22.29 1.74
#